data_AF-A0AAD4JYA1-F1
#
_entry.id   AF-A0AAD4JYA1-F1
#
_cell.length_a   1.000
_cell.length_b   1.000
_cell.length_c   1.000
_cell.angle_alpha   90.00
_cell.angle_beta   90.00
_cell.angle_gamma   90.00
#
_symmetry.space_group_name_H-M   'P 1'
#
loop_
_entity.id
_entity.type
_entity.pdbx_description
1 polymer ?
#
loop_
_entity_poly.entity_id
_entity_poly.type
_entity_poly.pdbx_seq_one_letter_code
_entity_poly.pdbx_strand_id
1 'polypeptide(L)'
;MAQTIQMTNEQLHALIEAVRASAVSAAGSAAAANESATSKTKGSFSNCDNRFGGARNHDEVEEFITNIVTYKEVEGISDENALKSISLLFYGIASTWWQGVRKEAKTWNDAIGLIREHFSPSKPAYQVYMELFEKKQDDSVAIDTFVVEKRALLAQLPEGRHDEETELDFIYGLLNIKYRKHIPRTSIQTFRDLLDQGRIIEHNNQEDEAASKGPLRGARRVERCTYCNFRGHTFENCRKRRQAPNEGNEE
;
A
#
# COMPACT_ATOMS: atom_id res chain seq x y z
N MET A 1 22.97 60.80 68.99
CA MET A 1 23.88 59.65 69.17
C MET A 1 23.41 58.55 68.23
N ALA A 2 24.18 58.26 67.17
CA ALA A 2 23.81 57.24 66.18
C ALA A 2 24.29 55.87 66.68
N GLN A 3 23.34 54.96 66.90
CA GLN A 3 23.61 53.62 67.42
C GLN A 3 23.91 52.71 66.24
N THR A 4 25.18 52.39 66.02
CA THR A 4 25.63 51.45 65.00
C THR A 4 25.29 50.02 65.44
N ILE A 5 24.31 49.42 64.79
CA ILE A 5 23.96 48.01 64.99
C ILE A 5 25.08 47.18 64.36
N GLN A 6 26.00 46.69 65.19
CA GLN A 6 27.01 45.73 64.77
C GLN A 6 26.40 44.33 64.84
N MET A 7 26.13 43.76 63.68
CA MET A 7 25.70 42.36 63.56
C MET A 7 26.88 41.47 63.95
N THR A 8 26.66 40.57 64.91
CA THR A 8 27.72 39.67 65.40
C THR A 8 28.03 38.58 64.36
N ASN A 9 29.26 38.06 64.36
CA ASN A 9 29.67 37.00 63.42
C ASN A 9 28.76 35.77 63.49
N GLU A 10 28.22 35.45 64.68
CA GLU A 10 27.28 34.34 64.87
C GLU A 10 25.95 34.59 64.15
N GLN A 11 25.44 35.83 64.19
CA GLN A 11 24.23 36.22 63.46
C GLN A 11 24.44 36.21 61.94
N LEU A 12 25.65 36.55 61.46
CA LEU A 12 26.01 36.44 60.04
C LEU A 12 26.03 34.97 59.59
N HIS A 13 26.62 34.08 60.39
CA HIS A 13 26.66 32.64 60.09
C HIS A 13 25.26 32.02 60.04
N ALA A 14 24.39 32.34 61.00
CA ALA A 14 23.01 31.86 61.01
C ALA A 14 22.21 32.34 59.77
N LEU A 15 22.44 33.57 59.32
CA LEU A 15 21.83 34.11 58.10
C LEU A 15 22.31 33.39 56.83
N ILE A 16 23.62 33.09 56.73
CA ILE A 16 24.18 32.37 55.59
C ILE A 16 23.63 30.94 55.52
N GLU A 17 23.50 30.28 56.66
CA GLU A 17 22.96 28.92 56.74
C GLU A 17 21.46 28.87 56.41
N ALA A 18 20.69 29.83 56.89
CA ALA A 18 19.27 29.99 56.53
C ALA A 18 19.08 30.26 55.03
N VAL A 19 19.90 31.14 54.42
CA VAL A 19 19.85 31.42 52.98
C VAL A 19 20.24 30.18 52.15
N ARG A 20 21.25 29.43 52.59
CA ARG A 20 21.62 28.15 51.94
C ARG A 20 20.50 27.12 52.05
N ALA A 21 19.87 26.97 53.21
CA ALA A 21 18.74 26.05 53.39
C ALA A 21 17.53 26.44 52.52
N SER A 22 17.22 27.73 52.41
CA SER A 22 16.17 28.24 51.51
C SER A 22 16.51 28.03 50.03
N ALA A 23 17.78 28.19 49.63
CA ALA A 23 18.23 27.95 48.26
C ALA A 23 18.18 26.45 47.89
N VAL A 24 18.52 25.54 48.82
CA VAL A 24 18.43 24.09 48.61
C VAL A 24 16.97 23.62 48.52
N SER A 25 16.06 24.18 49.34
CA SER A 25 14.61 23.90 49.22
C SER A 25 14.00 24.43 47.92
N ALA A 26 14.45 25.60 47.44
CA ALA A 26 14.03 26.13 46.13
C ALA A 26 14.58 25.29 44.97
N ALA A 27 15.82 24.81 45.06
CA ALA A 27 16.43 23.93 44.06
C ALA A 27 15.82 22.52 44.06
N GLY A 28 15.48 21.97 45.23
CA GLY A 28 14.77 20.68 45.35
C GLY A 28 13.34 20.74 44.81
N SER A 29 12.66 21.89 44.98
CA SER A 29 11.33 22.12 44.40
C SER A 29 11.39 22.33 42.89
N ALA A 30 12.45 22.98 42.37
CA ALA A 30 12.69 23.12 40.94
C ALA A 30 13.10 21.80 40.26
N ALA A 31 13.85 20.92 40.95
CA ALA A 31 14.18 19.59 40.47
C ALA A 31 12.95 18.66 40.45
N ALA A 32 12.09 18.70 41.49
CA ALA A 32 10.85 17.93 41.52
C ALA A 32 9.78 18.45 40.53
N ALA A 33 9.78 19.75 40.23
CA ALA A 33 8.92 20.32 39.19
C ALA A 33 9.41 20.02 37.76
N ASN A 34 10.72 19.77 37.56
CA ASN A 34 11.27 19.45 36.25
C ASN A 34 11.33 17.94 35.95
N GLU A 35 11.28 17.07 36.98
CA GLU A 35 11.06 15.62 36.80
C GLU A 35 9.58 15.24 36.62
N SER A 36 8.64 16.13 36.95
CA SER A 36 7.20 15.90 36.72
C SER A 36 6.66 16.56 35.44
N ALA A 37 7.45 17.43 34.79
CA ALA A 37 7.11 18.10 33.52
C ALA A 37 7.69 17.41 32.27
N THR A 38 8.25 16.21 32.41
CA THR A 38 8.34 15.22 31.32
C THR A 38 7.50 14.00 31.68
N SER A 39 6.23 14.25 32.04
CA SER A 39 5.22 13.30 31.62
C SER A 39 5.32 13.23 30.10
N LYS A 40 6.09 12.26 29.59
CA LYS A 40 5.86 11.71 28.25
C LYS A 40 4.35 11.65 28.15
N THR A 41 3.75 12.47 27.29
CA THR A 41 2.34 12.37 26.95
C THR A 41 2.09 10.88 26.79
N LYS A 42 1.34 10.28 27.71
CA LYS A 42 1.12 8.83 27.70
C LYS A 42 0.55 8.54 26.32
N GLY A 43 1.38 7.98 25.44
CA GLY A 43 1.01 7.79 24.04
C GLY A 43 -0.31 7.04 23.99
N SER A 44 -1.23 7.54 23.17
CA SER A 44 -2.60 7.06 23.06
C SER A 44 -3.00 7.13 21.60
N PHE A 45 -3.90 6.24 21.16
CA PHE A 45 -4.43 6.24 19.80
C PHE A 45 -5.36 7.41 19.47
N SER A 46 -5.37 8.47 20.28
CA SER A 46 -6.27 9.63 20.11
C SER A 46 -6.01 10.40 18.80
N ASN A 47 -4.77 10.39 18.31
CA ASN A 47 -4.37 11.07 17.07
C ASN A 47 -4.12 10.08 15.91
N CYS A 48 -4.59 8.83 16.04
CA CYS A 48 -4.47 7.84 14.98
C CYS A 48 -5.64 8.00 13.99
N ASP A 49 -5.32 8.18 12.71
CA ASP A 49 -6.31 8.33 11.63
C ASP A 49 -6.91 7.00 11.17
N ASN A 50 -6.24 5.88 11.47
CA ASN A 50 -6.67 4.54 11.09
C ASN A 50 -7.83 4.08 11.97
N ARG A 51 -9.01 3.88 11.37
CA ARG A 51 -10.21 3.41 12.06
C ARG A 51 -10.75 2.15 11.42
N PHE A 52 -11.39 1.30 12.22
CA PHE A 52 -11.94 0.03 11.75
C PHE A 52 -13.44 -0.07 12.01
N GLY A 53 -14.19 -0.34 10.94
CA GLY A 53 -15.65 -0.39 10.94
C GLY A 53 -16.24 -1.78 11.18
N GLY A 54 -15.44 -2.84 11.13
CA GLY A 54 -15.89 -4.22 11.29
C GLY A 54 -16.17 -4.97 9.98
N ALA A 55 -15.52 -4.56 8.88
CA ALA A 55 -15.56 -5.31 7.63
C ALA A 55 -14.98 -6.72 7.84
N ARG A 56 -15.64 -7.74 7.29
CA ARG A 56 -15.18 -9.14 7.36
C ARG A 56 -14.29 -9.46 6.16
N ASN A 57 -13.25 -8.67 5.99
CA ASN A 57 -12.31 -8.77 4.89
C ASN A 57 -10.89 -8.94 5.46
N HIS A 58 -10.18 -9.98 4.99
CA HIS A 58 -8.84 -10.27 5.48
C HIS A 58 -7.89 -9.09 5.25
N ASP A 59 -7.93 -8.49 4.07
CA ASP A 59 -6.96 -7.47 3.67
C ASP A 59 -7.16 -6.18 4.46
N GLU A 60 -8.41 -5.75 4.65
CA GLU A 60 -8.74 -4.57 5.46
C GLU A 60 -8.38 -4.76 6.95
N VAL A 61 -8.55 -5.98 7.47
CA VAL A 61 -8.22 -6.31 8.87
C VAL A 61 -6.71 -6.31 9.08
N GLU A 62 -5.93 -6.96 8.20
CA GLU A 62 -4.47 -6.99 8.32
C GLU A 62 -3.84 -5.62 8.02
N GLU A 63 -4.39 -4.83 7.09
CA GLU A 63 -3.96 -3.45 6.86
C GLU A 63 -4.16 -2.61 8.12
N PHE A 64 -5.36 -2.68 8.71
CA PHE A 64 -5.67 -1.97 9.96
C PHE A 64 -4.71 -2.40 11.09
N ILE A 65 -4.53 -3.71 11.31
CA ILE A 65 -3.64 -4.23 12.36
C ILE A 65 -2.19 -3.77 12.14
N THR A 66 -1.69 -3.85 10.91
CA THR A 66 -0.33 -3.43 10.56
C THR A 66 -0.13 -1.94 10.86
N ASN A 67 -1.10 -1.11 10.48
CA ASN A 67 -1.04 0.34 10.69
C ASN A 67 -1.05 0.71 12.19
N ILE A 68 -1.91 0.07 13.00
CA ILE A 68 -1.98 0.38 14.44
C ILE A 68 -0.78 -0.16 15.22
N VAL A 69 -0.22 -1.31 14.82
CA VAL A 69 0.99 -1.87 15.43
C VAL A 69 2.18 -0.97 15.11
N THR A 70 2.33 -0.56 13.85
CA THR A 70 3.38 0.39 13.42
C THR A 70 3.24 1.72 14.16
N TYR A 71 2.02 2.27 14.26
CA TYR A 71 1.77 3.50 15.01
C TYR A 71 2.14 3.37 16.50
N LYS A 72 1.76 2.25 17.12
CA LYS A 72 2.11 1.95 18.52
C LYS A 72 3.63 1.93 18.74
N GLU A 73 4.38 1.37 17.81
CA GLU A 73 5.85 1.31 17.87
C GLU A 73 6.49 2.69 17.68
N VAL A 74 6.04 3.47 16.69
CA VAL A 74 6.56 4.81 16.39
C VAL A 74 6.28 5.79 17.54
N GLU A 75 5.07 5.77 18.10
CA GLU A 75 4.66 6.66 19.20
C GLU A 75 5.12 6.15 20.58
N GLY A 76 5.75 4.97 20.65
CA GLY A 76 6.22 4.39 21.91
C GLY A 76 5.11 4.12 22.92
N ILE A 77 3.94 3.68 22.43
CA ILE A 77 2.76 3.41 23.27
C ILE A 77 2.95 2.08 24.01
N SER A 78 2.87 2.11 25.34
CA SER A 78 2.87 0.91 26.18
C SER A 78 1.62 0.05 25.92
N ASP A 79 1.75 -1.28 26.00
CA ASP A 79 0.67 -2.24 25.76
C ASP A 79 -0.60 -1.96 26.59
N GLU A 80 -0.45 -1.54 27.85
CA GLU A 80 -1.60 -1.19 28.71
C GLU A 80 -2.38 0.02 28.20
N ASN A 81 -1.67 1.06 27.73
CA ASN A 81 -2.30 2.26 27.18
C ASN A 81 -2.89 1.95 25.80
N ALA A 82 -2.22 1.11 25.01
CA ALA A 82 -2.73 0.65 23.72
C ALA A 82 -4.06 -0.09 23.91
N LEU A 83 -4.12 -1.06 24.84
CA LEU A 83 -5.35 -1.81 25.13
C LEU A 83 -6.49 -0.93 25.65
N LYS A 84 -6.18 0.09 26.47
CA LYS A 84 -7.19 1.05 26.95
C LYS A 84 -7.70 1.99 25.86
N SER A 85 -6.86 2.36 24.89
CA SER A 85 -7.20 3.33 23.85
C SER A 85 -7.66 2.70 22.53
N ILE A 86 -7.52 1.37 22.35
CA ILE A 86 -7.93 0.65 21.13
C ILE A 86 -9.42 0.86 20.80
N SER A 87 -10.28 1.04 21.80
CA SER A 87 -11.72 1.27 21.60
C SER A 87 -12.01 2.57 20.82
N LEU A 88 -11.08 3.53 20.83
CA LEU A 88 -11.23 4.78 20.06
C LEU A 88 -11.12 4.54 18.56
N LEU A 89 -10.49 3.45 18.13
CA LEU A 89 -10.26 3.14 16.72
C LEU A 89 -11.47 2.44 16.08
N PHE A 90 -12.38 1.90 16.90
CA PHE A 90 -13.56 1.18 16.40
C PHE A 90 -14.75 2.09 16.19
N TYR A 91 -15.45 1.86 15.07
CA TYR A 91 -16.76 2.44 14.80
C TYR A 91 -17.71 1.36 14.26
N GLY A 92 -19.00 1.70 14.13
CA GLY A 92 -19.99 0.79 13.58
C GLY A 92 -20.08 -0.54 14.35
N ILE A 93 -20.12 -1.66 13.62
CA ILE A 93 -20.30 -2.99 14.22
C ILE A 93 -19.08 -3.43 15.06
N ALA A 94 -17.87 -2.98 14.71
CA ALA A 94 -16.67 -3.27 15.49
C ALA A 94 -16.73 -2.69 16.91
N SER A 95 -17.32 -1.50 17.08
CA SER A 95 -17.48 -0.88 18.40
C SER A 95 -18.44 -1.68 19.29
N THR A 96 -19.57 -2.11 18.73
CA THR A 96 -20.54 -2.97 19.43
C THR A 96 -19.94 -4.32 19.82
N TRP A 97 -19.18 -4.94 18.91
CA TRP A 97 -18.46 -6.19 19.18
C TRP A 97 -17.45 -6.03 20.33
N TRP A 98 -16.61 -4.98 20.28
CA TRP A 98 -15.58 -4.75 21.29
C TRP A 98 -16.16 -4.57 22.69
N GLN A 99 -17.32 -3.92 22.82
CA GLN A 99 -17.99 -3.79 24.11
C GLN A 99 -18.34 -5.14 24.76
N GLY A 100 -18.64 -6.16 23.96
CA GLY A 100 -18.92 -7.52 24.41
C GLY A 100 -17.67 -8.28 24.85
N VAL A 101 -16.59 -8.20 24.07
CA VAL A 101 -15.39 -9.04 24.25
C VAL A 101 -14.24 -8.37 25.02
N ARG A 102 -14.31 -7.07 25.31
CA ARG A 102 -13.22 -6.31 25.98
C ARG A 102 -12.70 -6.90 27.30
N LYS A 103 -13.50 -7.73 27.98
CA LYS A 103 -13.11 -8.38 29.24
C LYS A 103 -12.27 -9.63 29.02
N GLU A 104 -12.31 -10.20 27.82
CA GLU A 104 -11.59 -11.41 27.43
C GLU A 104 -10.15 -11.07 27.02
N ALA A 105 -9.94 -9.89 26.41
CA ALA A 105 -8.62 -9.37 26.05
C ALA A 105 -7.85 -8.87 27.29
N LYS A 106 -6.87 -9.66 27.78
CA LYS A 106 -6.02 -9.27 28.93
C LYS A 106 -4.75 -8.55 28.49
N THR A 107 -4.23 -8.91 27.34
CA THR A 107 -3.03 -8.30 26.75
C THR A 107 -3.35 -7.64 25.41
N TRP A 108 -2.43 -6.78 24.95
CA TRP A 108 -2.52 -6.19 23.60
C TRP A 108 -2.56 -7.28 22.52
N ASN A 109 -1.72 -8.31 22.66
CA ASN A 109 -1.68 -9.42 21.70
C ASN A 109 -2.98 -10.23 21.69
N ASP A 110 -3.63 -10.43 22.84
CA ASP A 110 -4.95 -11.07 22.89
C ASP A 110 -6.00 -10.24 22.13
N ALA A 111 -5.97 -8.91 22.28
CA ALA A 111 -6.89 -8.02 21.54
C ALA A 111 -6.68 -8.14 20.02
N ILE A 112 -5.43 -8.12 19.55
CA ILE A 112 -5.12 -8.31 18.13
C ILE A 112 -5.55 -9.71 17.65
N GLY A 113 -5.31 -10.75 18.45
CA GLY A 113 -5.75 -12.12 18.17
C GLY A 113 -7.28 -12.22 18.00
N LEU A 114 -8.04 -11.61 18.92
CA LEU A 114 -9.50 -11.58 18.86
C LEU A 114 -10.03 -10.82 17.63
N ILE A 115 -9.38 -9.72 17.23
CA ILE A 115 -9.75 -8.99 16.01
C ILE A 115 -9.57 -9.89 14.79
N ARG A 116 -8.41 -10.57 14.67
CA ARG A 116 -8.14 -11.50 13.58
C ARG A 116 -9.16 -12.63 13.57
N GLU A 117 -9.34 -13.33 14.69
CA GLU A 117 -10.25 -14.47 14.78
C GLU A 117 -11.70 -14.09 14.39
N HIS A 118 -12.17 -12.93 14.85
CA HIS A 118 -13.56 -12.53 14.63
C HIS A 118 -13.81 -11.94 13.24
N PHE A 119 -12.94 -11.06 12.74
CA PHE A 119 -13.16 -10.32 11.48
C PHE A 119 -12.37 -10.86 10.28
N SER A 120 -11.29 -11.60 10.51
CA SER A 120 -10.45 -12.23 9.50
C SER A 120 -10.24 -13.72 9.82
N PRO A 121 -11.31 -14.54 9.82
CA PRO A 121 -11.12 -15.97 10.01
C PRO A 121 -10.16 -16.47 8.91
N SER A 122 -8.99 -16.95 9.34
CA SER A 122 -7.93 -17.41 8.44
C SER A 122 -8.53 -18.37 7.43
N LYS A 123 -8.44 -18.02 6.15
CA LYS A 123 -8.87 -18.93 5.09
C LYS A 123 -8.06 -20.22 5.23
N PRO A 124 -8.70 -21.40 5.25
CA PRO A 124 -7.95 -22.65 5.29
C PRO A 124 -7.13 -22.76 4.00
N ALA A 125 -5.94 -23.36 4.09
CA ALA A 125 -4.99 -23.36 2.99
C ALA A 125 -5.56 -23.89 1.65
N TYR A 126 -6.44 -24.90 1.69
CA TYR A 126 -7.07 -25.42 0.47
C TYR A 126 -7.92 -24.36 -0.26
N GLN A 127 -8.59 -23.47 0.48
CA GLN A 127 -9.42 -22.41 -0.09
C GLN A 127 -8.54 -21.32 -0.71
N VAL A 128 -7.41 -21.00 -0.07
CA VAL A 128 -6.40 -20.10 -0.64
C VAL A 128 -5.88 -20.64 -1.97
N TYR A 129 -5.57 -21.94 -2.07
CA TYR A 129 -5.16 -22.53 -3.36
C TYR A 129 -6.28 -22.49 -4.41
N MET A 130 -7.53 -22.78 -4.03
CA MET A 130 -8.65 -22.68 -4.97
C MET A 130 -8.76 -21.26 -5.54
N GLU A 131 -8.72 -20.24 -4.69
CA GLU A 131 -8.79 -18.83 -5.09
C GLU A 131 -7.56 -18.39 -5.90
N LEU A 132 -6.37 -18.89 -5.54
CA LEU A 132 -5.12 -18.63 -6.26
C LEU A 132 -5.23 -19.09 -7.72
N PHE A 133 -5.75 -20.29 -7.97
CA PHE A 133 -5.82 -20.89 -9.31
C PHE A 133 -7.13 -20.60 -10.06
N GLU A 134 -8.15 -20.03 -9.40
CA GLU A 134 -9.45 -19.75 -10.01
C GLU A 134 -9.34 -18.75 -11.17
N LYS A 135 -8.58 -17.66 -10.98
CA LYS A 135 -8.46 -16.58 -11.97
C LYS A 135 -7.04 -16.48 -12.53
N LYS A 136 -6.94 -16.64 -13.85
CA LYS A 136 -5.73 -16.33 -14.63
C LYS A 136 -5.63 -14.81 -14.88
N GLN A 137 -4.45 -14.35 -15.28
CA GLN A 137 -4.23 -12.95 -15.61
C GLN A 137 -5.02 -12.54 -16.86
N ASP A 138 -5.84 -11.51 -16.73
CA ASP A 138 -6.59 -10.90 -17.83
C ASP A 138 -5.66 -10.11 -18.79
N ASP A 139 -6.11 -9.89 -20.03
CA ASP A 139 -5.37 -9.11 -21.03
C ASP A 139 -5.18 -7.64 -20.60
N SER A 140 -6.14 -7.10 -19.84
CA SER A 140 -6.15 -5.70 -19.37
C SER A 140 -5.31 -5.44 -18.12
N VAL A 141 -5.01 -6.49 -17.34
CA VAL A 141 -4.32 -6.35 -16.05
C VAL A 141 -2.81 -6.30 -16.25
N ALA A 142 -2.16 -5.32 -15.61
CA ALA A 142 -0.71 -5.16 -15.60
C ALA A 142 -0.04 -6.26 -14.75
N ILE A 143 1.21 -6.56 -15.07
CA ILE A 143 2.00 -7.60 -14.39
C ILE A 143 2.21 -7.28 -12.92
N ASP A 144 2.47 -6.02 -12.59
CA ASP A 144 2.70 -5.57 -11.22
C ASP A 144 1.49 -5.83 -10.33
N THR A 145 0.30 -5.39 -10.76
CA THR A 145 -0.95 -5.62 -10.03
C THR A 145 -1.23 -7.12 -9.85
N PHE A 146 -1.07 -7.90 -10.92
CA PHE A 146 -1.34 -9.34 -10.87
C PHE A 146 -0.41 -10.07 -9.89
N VAL A 147 0.90 -9.78 -9.93
CA VAL A 147 1.87 -10.41 -9.04
C VAL A 147 1.62 -10.00 -7.58
N VAL A 148 1.29 -8.73 -7.31
CA VAL A 148 0.98 -8.26 -5.95
C VAL A 148 -0.24 -8.99 -5.39
N GLU A 149 -1.34 -9.08 -6.15
CA GLU A 149 -2.55 -9.79 -5.71
C GLU A 149 -2.28 -11.28 -5.42
N LYS A 150 -1.54 -11.96 -6.30
CA LYS A 150 -1.22 -13.39 -6.10
C LYS A 150 -0.28 -13.61 -4.92
N ARG A 151 0.71 -12.74 -4.70
CA ARG A 151 1.60 -12.81 -3.54
C ARG A 151 0.87 -12.52 -2.24
N ALA A 152 -0.10 -11.60 -2.24
CA ALA A 152 -0.95 -11.35 -1.08
C ALA A 152 -1.76 -12.59 -0.67
N LEU A 153 -2.27 -13.36 -1.64
CA LEU A 153 -2.94 -14.64 -1.36
C LEU A 153 -1.97 -15.70 -0.82
N LEU A 154 -0.76 -15.82 -1.40
CA LEU A 154 0.24 -16.78 -0.94
C LEU A 154 0.71 -16.49 0.48
N ALA A 155 0.81 -15.21 0.87
CA ALA A 155 1.17 -14.80 2.23
C ALA A 155 0.15 -15.22 3.31
N GLN A 156 -1.07 -15.63 2.93
CA GLN A 156 -2.05 -16.18 3.87
C GLN A 156 -1.77 -17.65 4.22
N LEU A 157 -0.85 -18.31 3.50
CA LEU A 157 -0.42 -19.66 3.82
C LEU A 157 0.59 -19.65 4.97
N PRO A 158 0.71 -20.74 5.74
CA PRO A 158 1.72 -20.85 6.79
C PRO A 158 3.13 -20.59 6.26
N GLU A 159 3.91 -19.80 7.00
CA GLU A 159 5.30 -19.46 6.65
C GLU A 159 6.17 -20.70 6.43
N GLY A 160 7.09 -20.62 5.47
CA GLY A 160 8.04 -21.70 5.17
C GLY A 160 7.44 -22.91 4.42
N ARG A 161 6.17 -22.82 3.98
CA ARG A 161 5.55 -23.90 3.19
C ARG A 161 6.11 -23.99 1.76
N HIS A 162 6.37 -22.85 1.13
CA HIS A 162 6.91 -22.75 -0.23
C HIS A 162 8.14 -21.87 -0.24
N ASP A 163 9.06 -22.16 -1.14
CA ASP A 163 10.15 -21.26 -1.50
C ASP A 163 9.74 -20.36 -2.68
N GLU A 164 10.54 -19.33 -2.94
CA GLU A 164 10.27 -18.36 -4.02
C GLU A 164 10.20 -19.03 -5.39
N GLU A 165 10.97 -20.10 -5.62
CA GLU A 165 10.95 -20.85 -6.88
C GLU A 165 9.60 -21.55 -7.11
N THR A 166 9.04 -22.20 -6.08
CA THR A 166 7.73 -22.85 -6.16
C THR A 166 6.61 -21.81 -6.34
N GLU A 167 6.69 -20.67 -5.64
CA GLU A 167 5.71 -19.58 -5.79
C GLU A 167 5.73 -18.98 -7.20
N LEU A 168 6.93 -18.84 -7.79
CA LEU A 168 7.11 -18.41 -9.18
C LEU A 168 6.48 -19.40 -10.17
N ASP A 169 6.59 -20.71 -9.92
CA ASP A 169 5.95 -21.73 -10.77
C ASP A 169 4.42 -21.59 -10.78
N PHE A 170 3.81 -21.36 -9.61
CA PHE A 170 2.37 -21.13 -9.51
C PHE A 170 1.94 -19.90 -10.30
N ILE A 171 2.65 -18.78 -10.11
CA ILE A 171 2.30 -17.52 -10.76
C ILE A 171 2.55 -17.59 -12.27
N TYR A 172 3.67 -18.17 -12.71
CA TYR A 172 4.02 -18.31 -14.12
C TYR A 172 2.97 -19.10 -14.92
N GLY A 173 2.39 -20.14 -14.33
CA GLY A 173 1.31 -20.93 -14.95
C GLY A 173 0.02 -20.13 -15.16
N LEU A 174 -0.19 -19.07 -14.39
CA LEU A 174 -1.37 -18.21 -14.42
C LEU A 174 -1.17 -16.92 -15.23
N LEU A 175 0.07 -16.62 -15.63
CA LEU A 175 0.40 -15.47 -16.47
C LEU A 175 -0.27 -15.55 -17.83
N ASN A 176 -0.61 -14.37 -18.34
CA ASN A 176 -1.15 -14.23 -19.66
C ASN A 176 -0.13 -14.63 -20.74
N ILE A 177 -0.61 -15.17 -21.86
CA ILE A 177 0.24 -15.58 -22.99
C ILE A 177 1.07 -14.41 -23.56
N LYS A 178 0.61 -13.16 -23.42
CA LYS A 178 1.36 -11.96 -23.84
C LYS A 178 2.72 -11.83 -23.16
N TYR A 179 2.90 -12.35 -21.95
CA TYR A 179 4.21 -12.38 -21.26
C TYR A 179 4.96 -13.67 -21.54
N ARG A 180 4.29 -14.82 -21.44
CA ARG A 180 4.92 -16.16 -21.58
C ARG A 180 5.54 -16.42 -22.95
N LYS A 181 5.15 -15.66 -23.98
CA LYS A 181 5.78 -15.71 -25.31
C LYS A 181 7.21 -15.14 -25.32
N HIS A 182 7.48 -14.16 -24.47
CA HIS A 182 8.75 -13.44 -24.43
C HIS A 182 9.61 -13.83 -23.23
N ILE A 183 8.97 -14.33 -22.17
CA ILE A 183 9.61 -14.70 -20.92
C ILE A 183 9.60 -16.23 -20.79
N PRO A 184 10.71 -16.94 -21.02
CA PRO A 184 10.81 -18.35 -20.69
C PRO A 184 10.93 -18.57 -19.18
N ARG A 185 10.34 -19.65 -18.65
CA ARG A 185 10.38 -19.94 -17.20
C ARG A 185 11.81 -20.05 -16.63
N THR A 186 12.72 -20.62 -17.42
CA THR A 186 14.12 -20.85 -17.01
C THR A 186 14.96 -19.57 -16.92
N SER A 187 14.50 -18.43 -17.47
CA SER A 187 15.24 -17.16 -17.41
C SER A 187 14.92 -16.32 -16.17
N ILE A 188 14.00 -16.76 -15.32
CA ILE A 188 13.58 -16.05 -14.11
C ILE A 188 13.91 -16.91 -12.90
N GLN A 189 14.59 -16.31 -11.92
CA GLN A 189 14.83 -16.93 -10.62
C GLN A 189 14.12 -16.19 -9.48
N THR A 190 13.82 -14.91 -9.66
CA THR A 190 13.19 -14.08 -8.62
C THR A 190 11.94 -13.37 -9.13
N PHE A 191 11.06 -12.96 -8.21
CA PHE A 191 9.92 -12.10 -8.55
C PHE A 191 10.34 -10.78 -9.19
N ARG A 192 11.52 -10.27 -8.81
CA ARG A 192 12.08 -9.05 -9.40
C ARG A 192 12.35 -9.21 -10.88
N ASP A 193 12.98 -10.32 -11.29
CA ASP A 193 13.29 -10.57 -12.70
C ASP A 193 12.01 -10.65 -13.55
N LEU A 194 10.97 -11.28 -13.01
CA LEU A 194 9.66 -11.37 -13.66
C LEU A 194 9.04 -9.99 -13.88
N LEU A 195 9.05 -9.14 -12.85
CA LEU A 195 8.48 -7.79 -12.93
C LEU A 195 9.26 -6.89 -13.88
N ASP A 196 10.59 -6.94 -13.82
CA ASP A 196 11.44 -6.09 -14.67
C ASP A 196 11.27 -6.46 -16.16
N GLN A 197 11.25 -7.75 -16.50
CA GLN A 197 10.96 -8.20 -17.88
C GLN A 197 9.51 -7.90 -18.29
N GLY A 198 8.55 -8.08 -17.38
CA GLY A 198 7.14 -7.81 -17.64
C GLY A 198 6.88 -6.34 -17.98
N ARG A 199 7.49 -5.40 -17.26
CA ARG A 199 7.39 -3.95 -17.50
C ARG A 199 7.94 -3.56 -18.87
N ILE A 200 9.07 -4.15 -19.28
CA ILE A 200 9.65 -3.91 -20.61
C ILE A 200 8.68 -4.36 -21.72
N ILE A 201 8.06 -5.53 -21.55
CA ILE A 201 7.09 -6.05 -22.52
C ILE A 201 5.84 -5.17 -22.59
N GLU A 202 5.33 -4.71 -21.45
CA GLU A 202 4.19 -3.79 -21.42
C GLU A 202 4.49 -2.48 -22.11
N HIS A 203 5.66 -1.91 -21.85
CA HIS A 203 6.11 -0.69 -22.52
C HIS A 203 6.17 -0.87 -24.04
N ASN A 204 6.84 -1.92 -24.52
CA ASN A 204 6.95 -2.21 -25.95
C ASN A 204 5.59 -2.45 -26.61
N ASN A 205 4.70 -3.19 -25.95
CA ASN A 205 3.34 -3.44 -26.47
C ASN A 205 2.51 -2.16 -26.53
N GLN A 206 2.66 -1.25 -25.56
CA GLN A 206 2.00 0.06 -25.60
C GLN A 206 2.52 0.92 -26.76
N GLU A 207 3.83 0.88 -27.04
CA GLU A 207 4.42 1.55 -28.19
C GLU A 207 3.92 0.97 -29.52
N ASP A 208 3.83 -0.36 -29.64
CA ASP A 208 3.31 -1.05 -30.84
C ASP A 208 1.81 -0.74 -31.07
N GLU A 209 1.00 -0.72 -30.01
CA GLU A 209 -0.41 -0.32 -30.04
C GLU A 209 -0.58 1.17 -30.40
N ALA A 210 0.30 2.05 -29.92
CA ALA A 210 0.31 3.46 -30.27
C ALA A 210 0.76 3.70 -31.72
N ALA A 211 1.76 2.96 -32.19
CA ALA A 211 2.26 3.02 -33.56
C ALA A 211 1.23 2.48 -34.58
N SER A 212 0.44 1.48 -34.18
CA SER A 212 -0.65 0.93 -35.00
C SER A 212 -1.92 1.80 -35.01
N LYS A 213 -2.14 2.63 -33.96
CA LYS A 213 -3.21 3.64 -33.89
C LYS A 213 -2.83 5.02 -34.40
N GLY A 214 -1.55 5.28 -34.67
CA GLY A 214 -1.10 6.47 -35.40
C GLY A 214 -1.77 6.57 -36.78
N PRO A 215 -1.85 7.78 -37.39
CA PRO A 215 -2.48 7.94 -38.68
C PRO A 215 -1.73 7.05 -39.67
N LEU A 216 -2.40 5.97 -40.09
CA LEU A 216 -1.93 4.94 -41.01
C LEU A 216 -0.70 5.38 -41.78
N ARG A 217 0.46 4.78 -41.48
CA ARG A 217 1.62 4.77 -42.38
C ARG A 217 1.11 4.43 -43.77
N GLY A 218 0.92 5.45 -44.61
CA GLY A 218 1.21 5.51 -46.03
C GLY A 218 0.78 4.37 -46.95
N ALA A 219 -0.05 3.42 -46.53
CA ALA A 219 -0.75 2.56 -47.45
C ALA A 219 -1.85 3.43 -48.04
N ARG A 220 -1.48 4.23 -49.06
CA ARG A 220 -2.39 4.59 -50.14
C ARG A 220 -3.01 3.26 -50.57
N ARG A 221 -4.14 2.86 -49.96
CA ARG A 221 -5.06 1.93 -50.58
C ARG A 221 -5.44 2.67 -51.84
N VAL A 222 -4.72 2.38 -52.93
CA VAL A 222 -5.07 2.88 -54.23
C VAL A 222 -6.41 2.20 -54.50
N GLU A 223 -7.50 2.90 -54.16
CA GLU A 223 -8.84 2.37 -54.27
C GLU A 223 -8.98 1.84 -55.69
N ARG A 224 -9.37 0.56 -55.78
CA ARG A 224 -9.71 -0.03 -57.07
C ARG A 224 -11.03 0.57 -57.49
N CYS A 225 -11.11 1.03 -58.72
CA CYS A 225 -12.37 1.46 -59.28
C CYS A 225 -13.38 0.31 -59.18
N THR A 226 -14.52 0.52 -58.52
CA THR A 226 -15.57 -0.49 -58.35
C THR A 226 -16.22 -0.94 -59.67
N TYR A 227 -15.97 -0.22 -60.76
CA TYR A 227 -16.50 -0.54 -62.09
C TYR A 227 -15.56 -1.40 -62.93
N CYS A 228 -14.27 -1.03 -63.02
CA CYS A 228 -13.30 -1.69 -63.90
C CYS A 228 -12.20 -2.45 -63.14
N ASN A 229 -12.21 -2.41 -61.80
CA ASN A 229 -11.23 -3.03 -60.90
C ASN A 229 -9.76 -2.61 -61.09
N PHE A 230 -9.48 -1.64 -61.96
CA PHE A 230 -8.16 -1.04 -62.12
C PHE A 230 -7.87 -0.02 -61.01
N ARG A 231 -6.59 0.08 -60.65
CA ARG A 231 -6.10 1.01 -59.62
C ARG A 231 -5.85 2.39 -60.23
N GLY A 232 -5.99 3.44 -59.42
CA GLY A 232 -5.51 4.79 -59.76
C GLY A 232 -6.57 5.77 -60.25
N HIS A 233 -7.86 5.42 -60.18
CA HIS A 233 -8.96 6.34 -60.48
C HIS A 233 -10.27 5.91 -59.79
N THR A 234 -11.18 6.85 -59.56
CA THR A 234 -12.50 6.61 -58.95
C THR A 234 -13.54 6.16 -59.97
N PHE A 235 -14.68 5.66 -59.50
CA PHE A 235 -15.83 5.27 -60.34
C PHE A 235 -16.27 6.39 -61.31
N GLU A 236 -16.36 7.62 -60.82
CA GLU A 236 -16.77 8.79 -61.62
C GLU A 236 -15.79 9.09 -62.76
N ASN A 237 -14.48 8.99 -62.49
CA ASN A 237 -13.45 9.18 -63.51
C ASN A 237 -13.46 8.06 -64.56
N CYS A 238 -13.79 6.82 -64.17
CA CYS A 238 -13.96 5.71 -65.10
C CYS A 238 -15.16 5.93 -66.02
N ARG A 239 -16.27 6.45 -65.47
CA ARG A 239 -17.49 6.74 -66.24
C ARG A 239 -17.28 7.89 -67.23
N LYS A 240 -16.60 8.97 -66.82
CA LYS A 240 -16.27 10.11 -67.69
C LYS A 240 -15.37 9.72 -68.87
N ARG A 241 -14.33 8.88 -68.63
CA ARG A 241 -13.45 8.38 -69.71
C ARG A 241 -14.17 7.52 -70.75
N ARG A 242 -15.25 6.85 -70.38
CA ARG A 242 -16.06 6.04 -71.30
C ARG A 242 -17.07 6.88 -72.11
N GLN A 243 -17.42 8.06 -71.59
CA GLN A 243 -18.32 9.01 -72.26
C GLN A 243 -17.58 10.01 -73.16
N ALA A 244 -16.27 10.17 -72.99
CA ALA A 244 -15.42 10.83 -73.97
C ALA A 244 -15.17 9.85 -75.13
N PRO A 245 -15.68 10.13 -76.35
CA PRO A 245 -15.23 9.41 -77.52
C PRO A 245 -13.74 9.72 -77.73
N ASN A 246 -13.03 8.76 -78.30
CA ASN A 246 -11.62 8.83 -78.67
C ASN A 246 -11.38 10.03 -79.62
N GLU A 247 -11.04 11.21 -79.10
CA GLU A 247 -10.37 12.25 -79.88
C GLU A 247 -8.86 12.00 -79.75
N GLY A 248 -8.33 11.19 -80.67
CA GLY A 248 -6.90 10.86 -80.70
C GLY A 248 -6.60 9.60 -81.47
N ASN A 249 -6.84 9.64 -82.79
CA ASN A 249 -6.04 8.91 -83.78
C ASN A 249 -6.45 9.36 -85.19
N GLU A 250 -5.89 10.48 -85.66
CA GLU A 250 -5.55 10.65 -87.07
C GLU A 250 -4.12 11.23 -87.10
N GLU A 251 -3.29 10.51 -87.87
CA GLU A 251 -1.88 10.62 -88.28
C GLU A 251 -1.02 11.83 -87.86
#